data_AF-A0A2G9U4S7-F1
#
_entry.id   AF-A0A2G9U4S7-F1
#
_cell.length_a   1.000
_cell.length_b   1.000
_cell.length_c   1.000
_cell.angle_alpha   90.00
_cell.angle_beta   90.00
_cell.angle_gamma   90.00
#
_symmetry.space_group_name_H-M   'P 1'
#
loop_
_entity.id
_entity.type
_entity.pdbx_description
1 polymer ?
#
loop_
_entity_poly.entity_id
_entity_poly.type
_entity_poly.pdbx_seq_one_letter_code
_entity_poly.pdbx_strand_id
1 'polypeptide(L)'
;MVKGPDGYLQFRFIACIGEENRHYKVGESWVDAQNMYYYECEKDGPYLKSRPKGCISHDKRKRVAIGERDDFGDYTYECRLKYNGTIQMCSVGCIHKGEHYKVGEQWPDGEFIYYCKSNGGRSQKVCIGCQHRQKRLYDGDRYRDEDSVYECEIRPDSFGHKPVACLSKELDGSKIERVIGCRW
;
A
#
# COMPACT_ATOMS: atom_id res chain seq x y z
N MET A 1 35.76 -20.72 25.89
CA MET A 1 35.39 -22.10 26.28
C MET A 1 34.97 -22.12 27.74
N VAL A 2 34.05 -23.00 28.10
CA VAL A 2 33.64 -23.23 29.50
C VAL A 2 33.65 -24.73 29.77
N LYS A 3 33.92 -25.13 31.01
CA LYS A 3 33.87 -26.54 31.42
C LYS A 3 32.41 -26.96 31.56
N GLY A 4 31.98 -27.93 30.76
CA GLY A 4 30.64 -28.50 30.80
C GLY A 4 30.41 -29.36 32.05
N PRO A 5 29.14 -29.67 32.38
CA PRO A 5 28.77 -30.52 33.50
C PRO A 5 29.24 -31.98 33.35
N ASP A 6 29.58 -32.39 32.13
CA ASP A 6 30.20 -33.66 31.74
C ASP A 6 31.74 -33.64 31.80
N GLY A 7 32.34 -32.50 32.14
CA GLY A 7 33.79 -32.32 32.24
C GLY A 7 34.49 -31.96 30.93
N TYR A 8 33.78 -31.91 29.80
CA TYR A 8 34.34 -31.55 28.49
C TYR A 8 34.31 -30.03 28.26
N LEU A 9 35.25 -29.53 27.45
CA LEU A 9 35.28 -28.12 27.04
C LEU A 9 34.16 -27.84 26.03
N GLN A 10 33.26 -26.92 26.38
CA GLN A 10 32.19 -26.47 25.50
C GLN A 10 32.49 -25.09 24.93
N PHE A 11 32.14 -24.89 23.66
CA PHE A 11 32.17 -23.57 23.03
C PHE A 11 31.09 -22.69 23.66
N ARG A 12 31.48 -21.45 24.00
CA ARG A 12 30.55 -20.44 24.50
C ARG A 12 30.36 -19.40 23.42
N PHE A 13 29.17 -19.33 22.87
CA PHE A 13 28.77 -18.25 21.99
C PHE A 13 28.58 -16.99 22.84
N ILE A 14 29.26 -15.90 22.50
CA ILE A 14 29.29 -14.65 23.30
C ILE A 14 28.65 -13.46 22.59
N ALA A 15 28.52 -13.51 21.26
CA ALA A 15 27.93 -12.47 20.45
C ALA A 15 27.34 -13.05 19.16
N CYS A 16 26.36 -12.34 18.59
CA CYS A 16 25.92 -12.51 17.21
C CYS A 16 26.83 -11.70 16.29
N ILE A 17 27.03 -12.19 15.07
CA ILE A 17 27.83 -11.50 14.06
C ILE A 17 26.87 -10.84 13.08
N GLY A 18 26.94 -9.51 12.97
CA GLY A 18 26.25 -8.73 11.95
C GLY A 18 27.15 -8.45 10.75
N GLU A 19 26.73 -7.51 9.90
CA GLU A 19 27.51 -7.08 8.75
C GLU A 19 28.86 -6.47 9.18
N GLU A 20 29.84 -6.52 8.27
CA GLU A 20 31.22 -6.07 8.52
C GLU A 20 31.91 -6.76 9.71
N ASN A 21 31.50 -7.99 10.06
CA ASN A 21 32.05 -8.76 11.17
C ASN A 21 31.91 -8.07 12.54
N ARG A 22 30.89 -7.20 12.69
CA ARG A 22 30.59 -6.56 13.97
C ARG A 22 29.94 -7.55 14.92
N HIS A 23 30.40 -7.53 16.17
CA HIS A 23 29.93 -8.43 17.22
C HIS A 23 28.90 -7.71 18.09
N TYR A 24 27.73 -8.31 18.25
CA TYR A 24 26.63 -7.80 19.06
C TYR A 24 26.36 -8.74 20.22
N LYS A 25 26.39 -8.23 21.44
CA LYS A 25 26.07 -9.00 22.65
C LYS A 25 24.58 -9.33 22.69
N VAL A 26 24.23 -10.33 23.50
CA VAL A 26 22.81 -10.68 23.74
C VAL A 26 22.04 -9.45 24.22
N GLY A 27 20.91 -9.16 23.57
CA GLY A 27 20.07 -7.98 23.82
C GLY A 27 20.48 -6.71 23.07
N GLU A 28 21.65 -6.69 22.43
CA GLU A 28 22.01 -5.59 21.54
C GLU A 28 21.25 -5.71 20.22
N SER A 29 20.90 -4.56 19.66
CA SER A 29 20.16 -4.45 18.40
C SER A 29 20.87 -3.55 17.41
N TRP A 30 20.77 -3.88 16.13
CA TRP A 30 21.43 -3.16 15.04
C TRP A 30 20.57 -3.13 13.79
N VAL A 31 20.89 -2.22 12.88
CA VAL A 31 20.26 -2.10 11.57
C VAL A 31 21.10 -2.77 10.49
N ASP A 32 20.48 -3.19 9.39
CA ASP A 32 21.21 -3.60 8.18
C ASP A 32 21.90 -2.41 7.49
N ALA A 33 22.84 -2.70 6.56
CA ALA A 33 23.55 -1.66 5.80
C ALA A 33 22.62 -0.70 5.05
N GLN A 34 21.44 -1.18 4.67
CA GLN A 34 20.45 -0.40 3.92
C GLN A 34 19.51 0.41 4.83
N ASN A 35 19.66 0.28 6.16
CA ASN A 35 18.81 0.92 7.16
C ASN A 35 17.31 0.70 6.90
N MET A 36 16.94 -0.54 6.57
CA MET A 36 15.59 -1.00 6.26
C MET A 36 15.02 -1.91 7.35
N TYR A 37 15.86 -2.69 8.03
CA TYR A 37 15.44 -3.64 9.04
C TYR A 37 16.35 -3.56 10.26
N TYR A 38 15.84 -4.00 11.40
CA TYR A 38 16.65 -4.14 12.60
C TYR A 38 16.54 -5.53 13.21
N TYR A 39 17.64 -5.96 13.79
CA TYR A 39 17.85 -7.27 14.37
C TYR A 39 18.20 -7.12 15.84
N GLU A 40 18.02 -8.19 16.59
CA GLU A 40 18.49 -8.32 17.96
C GLU A 40 19.23 -9.64 18.11
N CYS A 41 20.29 -9.64 18.92
CA CYS A 41 21.00 -10.86 19.26
C CYS A 41 20.28 -11.56 20.41
N GLU A 42 19.72 -12.74 20.14
CA GLU A 42 18.97 -13.51 21.12
C GLU A 42 19.66 -14.85 21.41
N LYS A 43 19.41 -15.39 22.60
CA LYS A 43 19.81 -16.77 22.94
C LYS A 43 18.82 -17.76 22.33
N ASP A 44 19.35 -18.78 21.67
CA ASP A 44 18.58 -19.88 21.09
C ASP A 44 19.18 -21.20 21.61
N GLY A 45 18.77 -21.56 22.84
CA GLY A 45 19.37 -22.67 23.59
C GLY A 45 20.87 -22.41 23.88
N PRO A 46 21.78 -23.33 23.50
CA PRO A 46 23.22 -23.13 23.67
C PRO A 46 23.83 -22.18 22.64
N TYR A 47 23.09 -21.81 21.59
CA TYR A 47 23.56 -20.94 20.50
C TYR A 47 23.06 -19.51 20.67
N LEU A 48 23.63 -18.60 19.88
CA LEU A 48 23.12 -17.25 19.69
C LEU A 48 22.60 -17.10 18.27
N LYS A 49 21.50 -16.38 18.10
CA LYS A 49 20.88 -16.16 16.79
C LYS A 49 20.49 -14.71 16.63
N SER A 50 20.84 -14.12 15.49
CA SER A 50 20.27 -12.85 15.06
C SER A 50 18.81 -13.08 14.70
N ARG A 51 17.92 -12.43 15.45
CA ARG A 51 16.48 -12.49 15.22
C ARG A 51 16.03 -11.16 14.64
N PRO A 52 15.35 -11.17 13.49
CA PRO A 52 14.88 -9.94 12.89
C PRO A 52 13.69 -9.46 13.74
N LYS A 53 13.72 -8.20 14.19
CA LYS A 53 12.76 -7.65 15.16
C LYS A 53 11.74 -6.71 14.52
N GLY A 54 12.07 -6.13 13.38
CA GLY A 54 11.17 -5.25 12.66
C GLY A 54 11.85 -4.48 11.55
N CYS A 55 11.13 -3.47 11.07
CA CYS A 55 11.48 -2.61 9.96
C CYS A 55 11.92 -1.25 10.48
N ILE A 56 12.61 -0.49 9.65
CA ILE A 56 12.83 0.93 9.82
C ILE A 56 11.77 1.66 9.00
N SER A 57 11.18 2.72 9.56
CA SER A 57 10.19 3.57 8.89
C SER A 57 10.72 4.14 7.57
N HIS A 58 9.80 4.52 6.68
CA HIS A 58 10.18 5.06 5.37
C HIS A 58 11.00 6.36 5.48
N ASP A 59 10.74 7.18 6.50
CA ASP A 59 11.51 8.41 6.81
C ASP A 59 12.82 8.16 7.56
N LYS A 60 13.14 6.89 7.87
CA LYS A 60 14.35 6.44 8.57
C LYS A 60 14.49 6.92 10.01
N ARG A 61 13.42 7.41 10.64
CA ARG A 61 13.47 8.00 11.99
C ARG A 61 13.12 7.05 13.12
N LYS A 62 12.35 5.99 12.86
CA LYS A 62 11.87 5.08 13.89
C LYS A 62 11.93 3.62 13.49
N ARG A 63 11.93 2.76 14.51
CA ARG A 63 11.79 1.31 14.39
C ARG A 63 10.30 0.97 14.46
N VAL A 64 9.86 0.06 13.60
CA VAL A 64 8.49 -0.45 13.51
C VAL A 64 8.56 -1.95 13.75
N ALA A 65 7.98 -2.44 14.84
CA ALA A 65 8.06 -3.86 15.18
C ALA A 65 7.28 -4.71 14.18
N ILE A 66 7.61 -6.01 14.08
CA ILE A 66 6.83 -6.94 13.25
C ILE A 66 5.36 -6.94 13.72
N GLY A 67 4.44 -6.74 12.79
CA GLY A 67 2.99 -6.64 13.02
C GLY A 67 2.52 -5.21 13.28
N GLU A 68 3.42 -4.27 13.54
CA GLU A 68 3.06 -2.86 13.72
C GLU A 68 2.88 -2.15 12.38
N ARG A 69 2.08 -1.08 12.44
CA ARG A 69 1.77 -0.21 11.31
C ARG A 69 2.43 1.15 11.42
N ASP A 70 2.73 1.72 10.27
CA ASP A 70 3.29 3.05 10.13
C ASP A 70 2.70 3.75 8.90
N ASP A 71 2.34 5.01 9.06
CA ASP A 71 1.80 5.82 7.97
C ASP A 71 2.92 6.66 7.35
N PHE A 72 2.99 6.66 6.03
CA PHE A 72 3.95 7.48 5.31
C PHE A 72 3.36 7.95 3.98
N GLY A 73 3.25 9.28 3.83
CA GLY A 73 2.57 9.89 2.69
C GLY A 73 1.09 9.51 2.65
N ASP A 74 0.63 9.04 1.49
CA ASP A 74 -0.76 8.64 1.22
C ASP A 74 -1.02 7.15 1.53
N TYR A 75 -0.20 6.49 2.35
CA TYR A 75 -0.26 5.05 2.54
C TYR A 75 0.01 4.60 3.97
N THR A 76 -0.66 3.51 4.34
CA THR A 76 -0.38 2.76 5.56
C THR A 76 0.47 1.56 5.23
N TYR A 77 1.53 1.39 6.00
CA TYR A 77 2.46 0.29 5.91
C TYR A 77 2.37 -0.59 7.15
N GLU A 78 2.70 -1.86 6.99
CA GLU A 78 2.80 -2.82 8.07
C GLU A 78 4.10 -3.60 7.92
N CYS A 79 4.88 -3.69 9.00
CA CYS A 79 6.10 -4.47 8.98
C CYS A 79 5.75 -5.96 9.11
N ARG A 80 5.95 -6.74 8.05
CA ARG A 80 5.55 -8.16 8.02
C ARG A 80 6.73 -9.09 7.89
N LEU A 81 6.69 -10.18 8.66
CA LEU A 81 7.55 -11.34 8.43
C LEU A 81 6.92 -12.22 7.35
N LYS A 82 7.65 -12.44 6.26
CA LYS A 82 7.25 -13.32 5.16
C LYS A 82 7.54 -14.78 5.52
N TYR A 83 6.88 -15.70 4.83
CA TYR A 83 7.01 -17.16 5.06
C TYR A 83 8.45 -17.67 4.84
N ASN A 84 9.22 -17.01 3.96
CA ASN A 84 10.63 -17.31 3.69
C ASN A 84 11.58 -16.76 4.78
N GLY A 85 11.05 -16.16 5.86
CA GLY A 85 11.82 -15.59 6.95
C GLY A 85 12.32 -14.16 6.71
N THR A 86 12.05 -13.55 5.55
CA THR A 86 12.44 -12.14 5.31
C THR A 86 11.42 -11.19 5.92
N ILE A 87 11.90 -10.09 6.50
CA ILE A 87 11.03 -8.98 6.90
C ILE A 87 10.85 -8.04 5.72
N GLN A 88 9.64 -7.50 5.56
CA GLN A 88 9.37 -6.48 4.57
C GLN A 88 8.32 -5.49 5.08
N MET A 89 8.58 -4.20 4.88
CA MET A 89 7.56 -3.17 5.01
C MET A 89 6.56 -3.30 3.85
N CYS A 90 5.34 -3.73 4.15
CA CYS A 90 4.29 -3.97 3.16
C CYS A 90 3.29 -2.83 3.22
N SER A 91 2.92 -2.25 2.07
CA SER A 91 1.79 -1.32 2.06
C SER A 91 0.50 -2.13 2.20
N VAL A 92 -0.36 -1.73 3.13
CA VAL A 92 -1.58 -2.45 3.53
C VAL A 92 -2.85 -1.60 3.42
N GLY A 93 -2.70 -0.31 3.13
CA GLY A 93 -3.82 0.60 2.95
C GLY A 93 -3.41 1.90 2.28
N CYS A 94 -4.43 2.67 1.93
CA CYS A 94 -4.34 3.99 1.35
C CYS A 94 -4.88 5.01 2.38
N ILE A 95 -4.31 6.20 2.38
CA ILE A 95 -4.74 7.33 3.21
C ILE A 95 -5.27 8.40 2.26
N HIS A 96 -6.45 8.92 2.56
CA HIS A 96 -7.05 9.99 1.78
C HIS A 96 -7.72 10.99 2.71
N LYS A 97 -7.25 12.26 2.69
CA LYS A 97 -7.73 13.35 3.55
C LYS A 97 -7.72 12.98 5.05
N GLY A 98 -6.72 12.20 5.47
CA GLY A 98 -6.56 11.75 6.85
C GLY A 98 -7.32 10.47 7.21
N GLU A 99 -8.20 9.98 6.32
CA GLU A 99 -8.95 8.74 6.52
C GLU A 99 -8.20 7.52 5.96
N HIS A 100 -8.29 6.39 6.67
CA HIS A 100 -7.60 5.15 6.34
C HIS A 100 -8.51 4.17 5.62
N TYR A 101 -8.08 3.73 4.45
CA TYR A 101 -8.78 2.75 3.61
C TYR A 101 -7.94 1.49 3.45
N LYS A 102 -8.53 0.34 3.74
CA LYS A 102 -7.90 -0.96 3.49
C LYS A 102 -7.83 -1.23 1.99
N VAL A 103 -6.85 -2.03 1.59
CA VAL A 103 -6.82 -2.61 0.24
C VAL A 103 -8.17 -3.29 -0.03
N GLY A 104 -8.79 -2.96 -1.16
CA GLY A 104 -10.12 -3.44 -1.53
C GLY A 104 -11.26 -2.47 -1.21
N GLU A 105 -11.02 -1.42 -0.44
CA GLU A 105 -12.06 -0.43 -0.13
C GLU A 105 -12.16 0.66 -1.20
N GLN A 106 -13.37 1.18 -1.34
CA GLN A 106 -13.71 2.26 -2.25
C GLN A 106 -14.28 3.44 -1.46
N TRP A 107 -13.97 4.66 -1.90
CA TRP A 107 -14.55 5.86 -1.32
C TRP A 107 -14.87 6.90 -2.38
N PRO A 108 -15.95 7.67 -2.19
CA PRO A 108 -16.22 8.83 -3.02
C PRO A 108 -15.27 9.98 -2.64
N ASP A 109 -14.81 10.71 -3.63
CA ASP A 109 -14.18 12.02 -3.45
C ASP A 109 -14.67 12.97 -4.55
N GLY A 110 -15.53 13.91 -4.16
CA GLY A 110 -16.21 14.82 -5.09
C GLY A 110 -17.08 14.07 -6.09
N GLU A 111 -16.81 14.26 -7.38
CA GLU A 111 -17.53 13.63 -8.48
C GLU A 111 -16.91 12.29 -8.92
N PHE A 112 -15.96 11.74 -8.15
CA PHE A 112 -15.21 10.54 -8.51
C PHE A 112 -15.24 9.49 -7.41
N ILE A 113 -14.94 8.25 -7.82
CA ILE A 113 -14.85 7.09 -6.93
C ILE A 113 -13.44 6.56 -7.00
N TYR A 114 -12.81 6.49 -5.83
CA TYR A 114 -11.48 5.96 -5.66
C TYR A 114 -11.52 4.56 -5.07
N TYR A 115 -10.45 3.82 -5.32
CA TYR A 115 -10.24 2.47 -4.83
C TYR A 115 -8.81 2.29 -4.37
N CYS A 116 -8.63 1.61 -3.24
CA CYS A 116 -7.30 1.23 -2.78
C CYS A 116 -6.92 -0.11 -3.42
N LYS A 117 -6.18 -0.03 -4.53
CA LYS A 117 -5.71 -1.19 -5.29
C LYS A 117 -4.41 -1.73 -4.70
N SER A 118 -4.26 -3.05 -4.66
CA SER A 118 -2.96 -3.69 -4.44
C SER A 118 -2.27 -3.94 -5.79
N ASN A 119 -1.03 -3.49 -5.92
CA ASN A 119 -0.20 -3.70 -7.09
C ASN A 119 1.20 -4.19 -6.64
N GLY A 120 1.47 -5.49 -6.80
CA GLY A 120 2.79 -6.07 -6.51
C GLY A 120 3.28 -5.86 -5.07
N GLY A 121 2.38 -5.76 -4.09
CA GLY A 121 2.72 -5.51 -2.68
C GLY A 121 2.80 -4.04 -2.28
N ARG A 122 2.43 -3.12 -3.19
CA ARG A 122 2.20 -1.70 -2.88
C ARG A 122 0.71 -1.38 -3.00
N SER A 123 0.18 -0.57 -2.09
CA SER A 123 -1.15 0.01 -2.26
C SER A 123 -1.06 1.19 -3.22
N GLN A 124 -2.09 1.39 -4.03
CA GLN A 124 -2.19 2.49 -4.96
C GLN A 124 -3.62 3.02 -4.94
N LYS A 125 -3.74 4.33 -4.72
CA LYS A 125 -4.99 5.07 -4.89
C LYS A 125 -5.25 5.22 -6.38
N VAL A 126 -6.35 4.65 -6.86
CA VAL A 126 -6.75 4.73 -8.28
C VAL A 126 -8.18 5.24 -8.38
N CYS A 127 -8.44 6.14 -9.33
CA CYS A 127 -9.80 6.49 -9.72
C CYS A 127 -10.36 5.32 -10.54
N ILE A 128 -11.55 4.84 -10.19
CA ILE A 128 -12.20 3.69 -10.83
C ILE A 128 -13.57 4.03 -11.44
N GLY A 129 -14.05 5.26 -11.23
CA GLY A 129 -15.36 5.65 -11.67
C GLY A 129 -15.68 7.09 -11.32
N CYS A 130 -16.87 7.49 -11.76
CA CYS A 130 -17.45 8.80 -11.53
C CYS A 130 -18.70 8.67 -10.66
N GLN A 131 -19.17 9.79 -10.14
CA GLN A 131 -20.39 9.87 -9.36
C GLN A 131 -21.25 11.02 -9.88
N HIS A 132 -22.52 10.73 -10.14
CA HIS A 132 -23.51 11.74 -10.53
C HIS A 132 -24.84 11.46 -9.83
N ARG A 133 -25.39 12.46 -9.14
CA ARG A 133 -26.67 12.36 -8.39
C ARG A 133 -26.78 11.10 -7.51
N GLN A 134 -25.74 10.83 -6.72
CA GLN A 134 -25.60 9.65 -5.84
C GLN A 134 -25.52 8.29 -6.56
N LYS A 135 -25.53 8.26 -7.90
CA LYS A 135 -25.27 7.07 -8.68
C LYS A 135 -23.77 6.93 -8.96
N ARG A 136 -23.24 5.73 -8.74
CA ARG A 136 -21.88 5.34 -9.14
C ARG A 136 -21.89 4.96 -10.63
N LEU A 137 -20.93 5.47 -11.37
CA LEU A 137 -20.73 5.24 -12.79
C LEU A 137 -19.31 4.68 -13.00
N TYR A 138 -19.17 3.65 -13.80
CA TYR A 138 -17.87 3.09 -14.19
C TYR A 138 -17.51 3.52 -15.61
N ASP A 139 -16.29 3.20 -16.06
CA ASP A 139 -15.82 3.57 -17.39
C ASP A 139 -16.81 3.14 -18.49
N GLY A 140 -17.19 4.10 -19.34
CA GLY A 140 -18.17 3.92 -20.42
C GLY A 140 -19.65 4.07 -19.98
N ASP A 141 -19.95 4.19 -18.69
CA ASP A 141 -21.32 4.44 -18.25
C ASP A 141 -21.77 5.85 -18.67
N ARG A 142 -22.91 5.91 -19.36
CA ARG A 142 -23.50 7.15 -19.84
C ARG A 142 -24.63 7.64 -18.94
N TYR A 143 -24.75 8.95 -18.81
CA TYR A 143 -25.87 9.59 -18.12
C TYR A 143 -26.28 10.88 -18.82
N ARG A 144 -27.54 11.27 -18.61
CA ARG A 144 -28.09 12.52 -19.14
C ARG A 144 -28.12 13.56 -18.03
N ASP A 145 -27.70 14.76 -18.36
CA ASP A 145 -27.82 15.92 -17.49
C ASP A 145 -28.31 17.08 -18.35
N GLU A 146 -29.49 17.59 -18.03
CA GLU A 146 -30.21 18.61 -18.82
C GLU A 146 -30.39 18.21 -20.29
N ASP A 147 -29.76 18.95 -21.22
CA ASP A 147 -29.79 18.70 -22.66
C ASP A 147 -28.46 18.12 -23.18
N SER A 148 -27.63 17.58 -22.28
CA SER A 148 -26.36 16.94 -22.61
C SER A 148 -26.32 15.49 -22.15
N VAL A 149 -25.51 14.69 -22.84
CA VAL A 149 -25.20 13.30 -22.47
C VAL A 149 -23.71 13.21 -22.20
N TYR A 150 -23.38 12.70 -21.03
CA TYR A 150 -22.03 12.50 -20.57
C TYR A 150 -21.71 11.02 -20.47
N GLU A 151 -20.43 10.69 -20.54
CA GLU A 151 -19.87 9.38 -20.32
C GLU A 151 -18.79 9.50 -19.22
N CYS A 152 -18.82 8.59 -18.25
CA CYS A 152 -17.72 8.48 -17.31
C CYS A 152 -16.51 7.88 -18.04
N GLU A 153 -15.42 8.63 -18.12
CA GLU A 153 -14.18 8.19 -18.76
C GLU A 153 -13.11 7.96 -17.68
N ILE A 154 -12.54 6.76 -17.64
CA ILE A 154 -11.42 6.39 -16.76
C ILE A 154 -10.25 5.92 -17.62
N ARG A 155 -9.14 6.65 -17.60
CA ARG A 155 -7.86 6.32 -18.26
C ARG A 155 -6.73 6.33 -17.22
N PRO A 156 -5.55 5.78 -17.56
CA PRO A 156 -4.40 5.79 -16.64
C PRO A 156 -3.98 7.19 -16.20
N ASP A 157 -4.03 8.16 -17.13
CA ASP A 157 -3.51 9.52 -16.92
C ASP A 157 -4.60 10.60 -16.83
N SER A 158 -5.86 10.25 -17.16
CA SER A 158 -6.98 11.17 -17.14
C SER A 158 -8.27 10.46 -16.76
N PHE A 159 -9.18 11.19 -16.12
CA PHE A 159 -10.53 10.72 -15.86
C PHE A 159 -11.48 11.92 -15.80
N GLY A 160 -12.76 11.71 -16.08
CA GLY A 160 -13.72 12.80 -16.10
C GLY A 160 -15.11 12.41 -16.61
N HIS A 161 -16.03 13.36 -16.45
CA HIS A 161 -17.35 13.32 -17.10
C HIS A 161 -17.23 13.93 -18.50
N LYS A 162 -17.12 13.09 -19.52
CA LYS A 162 -16.89 13.52 -20.90
C LYS A 162 -18.21 13.77 -21.62
N PRO A 163 -18.47 14.96 -22.19
CA PRO A 163 -19.65 15.18 -23.02
C PRO A 163 -19.51 14.38 -24.33
N VAL A 164 -20.51 13.56 -24.64
CA VAL A 164 -20.50 12.67 -25.81
C VAL A 164 -21.68 12.89 -26.76
N ALA A 165 -22.77 13.49 -26.30
CA ALA A 165 -23.91 13.86 -27.14
C ALA A 165 -24.69 15.05 -26.56
N CYS A 166 -25.51 15.69 -27.39
CA CYS A 166 -26.56 16.62 -26.96
C CYS A 166 -27.94 16.02 -27.22
N LEU A 167 -28.96 16.45 -26.49
CA LEU A 167 -30.35 16.07 -26.70
C LEU A 167 -31.03 17.10 -27.60
N SER A 168 -31.42 16.69 -28.81
CA SER A 168 -32.27 17.48 -29.70
C SER A 168 -33.72 17.13 -29.46
N LYS A 169 -34.57 18.14 -29.24
CA LYS A 169 -36.01 17.96 -29.14
C LYS A 169 -36.64 18.11 -30.52
N GLU A 170 -37.26 17.04 -31.01
CA GLU A 170 -37.93 17.03 -32.31
C GLU A 170 -39.34 17.63 -32.21
N LEU A 171 -39.95 17.90 -33.37
CA LEU A 171 -41.28 18.53 -33.48
C LEU A 171 -42.40 17.71 -32.81
N ASP A 172 -42.22 16.40 -32.70
CA ASP A 172 -43.14 15.47 -32.02
C ASP A 172 -42.93 15.44 -30.49
N GLY A 173 -41.97 16.21 -29.97
CA GLY A 173 -41.61 16.26 -28.56
C GLY A 173 -40.65 15.18 -28.09
N SER A 174 -40.26 14.24 -28.97
CA SER A 174 -39.24 13.23 -28.65
C SER A 174 -37.86 13.88 -28.49
N LYS A 175 -37.02 13.31 -27.61
CA LYS A 175 -35.63 13.73 -27.43
C LYS A 175 -34.71 12.69 -28.08
N ILE A 176 -33.95 13.11 -29.09
CA ILE A 176 -32.95 12.27 -29.76
C ILE A 176 -31.53 12.68 -29.34
N GLU A 177 -30.65 11.69 -29.17
CA GLU A 177 -29.23 11.93 -28.90
C GLU A 177 -28.50 12.26 -30.21
N ARG A 178 -27.84 13.41 -30.27
CA ARG A 178 -26.96 13.80 -31.38
C ARG A 178 -25.51 13.78 -30.89
N VAL A 179 -24.71 12.86 -31.43
CA VAL A 179 -23.33 12.62 -31.03
C VAL A 179 -22.48 13.86 -31.31
N ILE A 180 -21.71 14.30 -30.31
CA ILE A 180 -20.75 15.39 -30.44
C ILE A 180 -19.51 14.82 -31.14
N GLY A 181 -19.30 15.17 -32.42
CA GLY A 181 -18.09 14.80 -33.16
C GLY A 181 -18.28 14.14 -34.53
N CYS A 182 -19.48 14.13 -35.13
CA CYS A 182 -19.64 13.74 -36.53
C CYS A 182 -18.92 14.77 -37.44
N ARG A 183 -17.69 14.48 -37.84
CA ARG A 183 -17.11 15.06 -39.06
C ARG A 183 -17.83 14.40 -40.24
N TRP A 184 -18.57 15.24 -40.97
CA TRP A 184 -19.16 14.95 -42.27
C TRP A 184 -18.07 14.64 -43.30
#